data_AF-A0A7W8B4R0-F1
#
_entry.id   AF-A0A7W8B4R0-F1
#
_cell.length_a   1.000
_cell.length_b   1.000
_cell.length_c   1.000
_cell.angle_alpha   90.00
_cell.angle_beta   90.00
_cell.angle_gamma   90.00
#
_symmetry.space_group_name_H-M   'P 1'
#
loop_
_entity.id
_entity.type
_entity.pdbx_description
1 polymer ?
#
loop_
_entity_poly.entity_id
_entity_poly.type
_entity_poly.pdbx_seq_one_letter_code
_entity_poly.pdbx_strand_id
1 'polypeptide(L)'
;MHVLSDANGLPLVVGISAANVHDSEGLKPMIAGLHTQHDPHRGRCFKPQRLHADKAYDVLHLRRWLWGRHIGVRVTREGMQSGDRLGRRRWVIERTLSADRLPPPQPRYERHPSHYLVFLGLAAALCCYKRLLRLTT
;
A
#
# COMPACT_ATOMS: atom_id res chain seq x y z
N MET A 1 -6.50 1.67 -8.03
CA MET A 1 -6.33 2.07 -6.61
C MET A 1 -5.14 1.31 -6.05
N HIS A 2 -4.28 1.98 -5.30
CA HIS A 2 -3.05 1.43 -4.75
C HIS A 2 -3.02 1.64 -3.23
N VAL A 3 -2.62 0.62 -2.50
CA VAL A 3 -2.43 0.70 -1.05
C VAL A 3 -1.10 0.07 -0.70
N LEU A 4 -0.32 0.80 0.10
CA LEU A 4 0.91 0.34 0.71
C LEU A 4 0.67 0.21 2.21
N SER A 5 0.88 -0.98 2.77
CA SER A 5 0.70 -1.23 4.19
C SER A 5 1.94 -1.82 4.87
N ASP A 6 1.99 -1.73 6.20
CA ASP A 6 2.97 -2.46 7.00
C ASP A 6 2.65 -3.97 7.03
N ALA A 7 3.55 -4.77 7.61
CA ALA A 7 3.36 -6.22 7.73
C ALA A 7 2.15 -6.63 8.60
N ASN A 8 1.55 -5.70 9.34
CA ASN A 8 0.43 -5.95 10.24
C ASN A 8 -0.91 -5.44 9.68
N GLY A 9 -0.89 -4.70 8.57
CA GLY A 9 -2.07 -4.14 7.91
C GLY A 9 -2.37 -2.68 8.22
N LEU A 10 -1.42 -1.91 8.75
CA LEU A 10 -1.53 -0.45 8.84
C LEU A 10 -1.37 0.16 7.45
N PRO A 11 -2.36 0.91 6.92
CA PRO A 11 -2.18 1.65 5.69
C PRO A 11 -1.17 2.78 5.90
N LEU A 12 -0.06 2.75 5.16
CA LEU A 12 0.98 3.77 5.20
C LEU A 12 0.75 4.83 4.13
N VAL A 13 0.49 4.39 2.89
CA VAL A 13 0.22 5.26 1.75
C VAL A 13 -0.92 4.69 0.95
N VAL A 14 -1.83 5.57 0.52
CA VAL A 14 -2.96 5.23 -0.34
C VAL A 14 -2.96 6.13 -1.56
N GLY A 15 -3.33 5.59 -2.71
CA GLY A 15 -3.30 6.32 -3.97
C GLY A 15 -4.31 5.82 -4.99
N ILE A 16 -4.63 6.68 -5.93
CA ILE A 16 -5.57 6.39 -7.01
C ILE A 16 -4.88 6.68 -8.33
N SER A 17 -4.99 5.74 -9.25
CA SER A 17 -4.60 5.86 -10.65
C SER A 17 -5.85 5.97 -11.51
N ALA A 18 -5.71 6.50 -12.72
CA ALA A 18 -6.77 6.46 -13.71
C ALA A 18 -7.04 5.01 -14.15
N ALA A 19 -8.28 4.71 -14.56
CA ALA A 19 -8.73 3.34 -14.86
C ALA A 19 -7.92 2.64 -15.96
N ASN A 20 -7.35 3.39 -16.91
CA ASN A 20 -6.56 2.86 -18.02
C ASN A 20 -5.04 3.00 -17.82
N VAL A 21 -4.59 3.23 -16.58
CA VAL A 21 -3.16 3.28 -16.24
C VAL A 21 -2.75 1.93 -15.67
N HIS A 22 -1.67 1.37 -16.21
CA HIS A 22 -1.14 0.10 -15.71
C HIS A 22 -0.70 0.23 -14.25
N ASP A 23 -1.02 -0.76 -13.41
CA ASP A 23 -0.79 -0.68 -11.97
C ASP A 23 0.68 -0.45 -11.60
N SER A 24 1.61 -0.88 -12.45
CA SER A 24 3.06 -0.63 -12.31
C SER A 24 3.41 0.84 -12.14
N GLU A 25 2.68 1.74 -12.81
CA GLU A 25 2.93 3.18 -12.74
C GLU A 25 2.56 3.76 -11.37
N GLY A 26 1.67 3.08 -10.63
CA GLY A 26 1.30 3.45 -9.27
C GLY A 26 2.40 3.18 -8.24
N LEU A 27 3.38 2.33 -8.52
CA LEU A 27 4.36 1.91 -7.50
C LEU A 27 5.34 3.02 -7.09
N LYS A 28 5.89 3.72 -8.08
CA LYS A 28 6.86 4.80 -7.87
C LYS A 28 6.27 5.94 -7.02
N PRO A 29 5.07 6.48 -7.32
CA PRO A 29 4.48 7.54 -6.51
C PRO A 29 4.14 7.06 -5.09
N MET A 30 3.75 5.80 -4.90
CA MET A 30 3.52 5.25 -3.55
C MET A 30 4.79 5.23 -2.70
N ILE A 31 5.92 4.82 -3.26
CA ILE A 31 7.20 4.80 -2.54
C ILE A 31 7.72 6.21 -2.31
N ALA A 32 7.54 7.11 -3.29
CA ALA A 32 7.86 8.52 -3.11
C ALA A 32 7.03 9.14 -1.97
N GLY A 33 5.73 8.86 -1.92
CA GLY A 33 4.84 9.27 -0.84
C GLY A 33 5.29 8.77 0.54
N LEU A 34 5.72 7.50 0.62
CA LEU A 34 6.27 6.95 1.85
C LEU A 34 7.56 7.66 2.27
N HIS A 35 8.43 7.99 1.32
CA HIS A 35 9.68 8.69 1.60
C HIS A 35 9.46 10.16 1.99
N THR A 36 8.41 10.81 1.47
CA THR A 36 8.02 12.17 1.89
C THR A 36 7.42 12.21 3.28
N GLN A 37 6.95 11.07 3.79
CA GLN A 37 6.46 10.95 5.15
C GLN A 37 7.66 11.00 6.09
N HIS A 38 8.03 12.20 6.49
CA HIS A 38 9.09 12.47 7.45
C HIS A 38 8.50 12.48 8.85
N ASP A 39 9.06 11.71 9.79
CA ASP A 39 8.78 11.89 11.22
C ASP A 39 9.63 13.06 11.74
N PRO A 40 9.05 14.24 12.01
CA PRO A 40 9.82 15.41 12.44
C PRO A 40 10.45 15.20 13.82
N HIS A 41 9.86 14.34 14.65
CA HIS A 41 10.25 14.17 16.04
C HIS A 41 11.31 13.08 16.23
N ARG A 42 11.33 12.07 15.36
CA ARG A 42 12.29 10.95 15.45
C ARG A 42 13.40 10.98 14.39
N GLY A 43 13.39 11.97 13.49
CA GLY A 43 14.39 12.08 12.41
C GLY A 43 14.42 10.85 11.49
N ARG A 44 13.31 10.11 11.43
CA ARG A 44 13.27 8.80 10.76
C ARG A 44 12.68 8.96 9.37
N CYS A 45 13.51 8.76 8.35
CA CYS A 45 13.03 8.54 6.98
C CYS A 45 12.49 7.12 6.87
N PHE A 46 11.24 6.97 6.43
CA PHE A 46 10.62 5.66 6.21
C PHE A 46 11.15 5.05 4.90
N LYS A 47 12.34 4.43 4.97
CA LYS A 47 12.89 3.65 3.87
C LYS A 47 12.61 2.15 4.09
N PRO A 48 11.76 1.51 3.27
CA PRO A 48 11.49 0.09 3.41
C PRO A 48 12.72 -0.72 2.96
N GLN A 49 13.15 -1.69 3.76
CA GLN A 49 14.22 -2.61 3.37
C GLN A 49 13.72 -3.67 2.38
N ARG A 50 12.46 -4.10 2.52
CA ARG A 50 11.83 -5.13 1.69
C ARG A 50 10.41 -4.74 1.34
N LEU A 51 10.07 -4.91 0.07
CA LEU A 51 8.75 -4.68 -0.48
C LEU A 51 8.15 -6.00 -0.97
N HIS A 52 6.93 -6.27 -0.52
CA HIS A 52 6.10 -7.35 -1.04
C HIS A 52 5.09 -6.74 -2.01
N ALA A 53 5.18 -7.15 -3.26
CA ALA A 53 4.32 -6.64 -4.32
C ALA A 53 3.59 -7.78 -5.01
N ASP A 54 2.41 -7.48 -5.52
CA ASP A 54 1.61 -8.40 -6.32
C ASP A 54 2.22 -8.61 -7.71
N LYS A 55 1.76 -9.64 -8.43
CA LYS A 55 2.19 -10.01 -9.78
C LYS A 55 2.05 -8.85 -10.77
N ALA A 56 1.03 -8.01 -10.62
CA ALA A 56 0.83 -6.82 -11.47
C ALA A 56 2.02 -5.83 -11.41
N TYR A 57 2.84 -5.90 -10.37
CA TYR A 57 4.06 -5.08 -10.21
C TYR A 57 5.34 -5.82 -10.63
N ASP A 58 5.24 -7.04 -11.19
CA ASP A 58 6.39 -7.82 -11.65
C ASP A 58 6.96 -7.33 -12.99
N VAL A 59 7.50 -6.10 -13.00
CA VAL A 59 8.09 -5.52 -14.21
C VAL A 59 9.58 -5.28 -14.02
N LEU A 60 10.38 -5.67 -15.03
CA LEU A 60 11.85 -5.60 -14.95
C LEU A 60 12.36 -4.19 -14.64
N HIS A 61 11.77 -3.16 -15.25
CA HIS A 61 12.18 -1.78 -15.02
C HIS A 61 11.88 -1.31 -13.58
N LEU A 62 10.78 -1.77 -12.97
CA LEU A 62 10.47 -1.49 -11.56
C LEU A 62 11.44 -2.19 -10.63
N ARG A 63 11.78 -3.46 -10.92
CA ARG A 63 12.80 -4.20 -10.14
C ARG A 63 14.14 -3.48 -10.15
N ARG A 64 14.60 -3.01 -11.32
CA ARG A 64 15.84 -2.23 -11.45
C ARG A 64 15.78 -0.92 -10.64
N TRP A 65 14.65 -0.21 -10.74
CA TRP A 65 14.44 1.05 -10.02
C TRP A 65 14.43 0.86 -8.48
N LEU A 66 13.84 -0.23 -7.98
CA LEU A 66 13.82 -0.59 -6.57
C LEU A 66 15.20 -1.03 -6.08
N TRP A 67 15.92 -1.79 -6.91
CA TRP A 67 17.28 -2.21 -6.60
C TRP A 67 18.25 -1.04 -6.49
N GLY A 68 18.16 -0.06 -7.40
CA GLY A 68 18.91 1.20 -7.30
C GLY A 68 18.57 2.04 -6.06
N ARG A 69 17.43 1.79 -5.41
CA ARG A 69 17.06 2.41 -4.12
C ARG A 69 17.46 1.56 -2.92
N HIS A 70 18.14 0.42 -3.11
CA HIS A 70 18.43 -0.56 -2.08
C HIS A 70 17.17 -1.12 -1.38
N ILE A 71 16.08 -1.26 -2.13
CA ILE A 71 14.83 -1.86 -1.65
C ILE A 71 14.73 -3.26 -2.23
N GLY A 72 14.76 -4.28 -1.38
CA GLY A 72 14.60 -5.67 -1.79
C GLY A 72 13.17 -5.96 -2.22
N VAL A 73 12.96 -6.47 -3.44
CA VAL A 73 11.61 -6.75 -3.95
C VAL A 73 11.36 -8.24 -3.95
N ARG A 74 10.26 -8.65 -3.33
CA ARG A 74 9.76 -10.02 -3.44
C ARG A 74 8.42 -9.98 -4.14
N VAL A 75 8.47 -10.20 -5.44
CA VAL A 75 7.28 -10.44 -6.28
C VAL A 75 7.02 -11.93 -6.36
N THR A 76 5.74 -12.30 -6.44
CA THR A 76 5.28 -13.68 -6.55
C THR A 76 5.68 -14.25 -7.92
N ARG A 77 6.50 -15.31 -7.93
CA ARG A 77 6.81 -16.10 -9.15
C ARG A 77 5.80 -17.24 -9.29
N GLU A 78 5.30 -17.42 -10.51
CA GLU A 78 4.36 -18.49 -10.88
C GLU A 78 5.04 -19.86 -10.73
N GLY A 79 4.39 -20.80 -10.04
CA GLY A 79 4.77 -22.22 -10.01
C GLY A 79 5.61 -22.74 -8.83
N MET A 80 6.09 -21.91 -7.89
CA MET A 80 6.97 -22.43 -6.82
C MET A 80 6.91 -21.67 -5.48
N GLN A 81 5.75 -21.56 -4.82
CA GLN A 81 5.66 -21.21 -3.38
C GLN A 81 4.49 -21.91 -2.67
N SER A 82 4.77 -22.49 -1.50
CA SER A 82 3.79 -23.12 -0.59
C SER A 82 2.64 -22.15 -0.23
N GLY A 83 1.39 -22.57 -0.45
CA GLY A 83 0.17 -21.74 -0.35
C GLY A 83 -0.06 -20.99 0.97
N ASP A 84 0.47 -21.46 2.09
CA ASP A 84 0.15 -20.92 3.43
C ASP A 84 0.70 -19.52 3.73
N ARG A 85 1.85 -19.15 3.16
CA ARG A 85 2.52 -17.87 3.51
C ARG A 85 2.07 -16.71 2.62
N LEU A 86 1.59 -17.00 1.40
CA LEU A 86 1.05 -16.01 0.48
C LEU A 86 -0.31 -15.49 0.94
N GLY A 87 -1.20 -16.41 1.33
CA GLY A 87 -2.53 -16.07 1.84
C GLY A 87 -2.43 -15.10 3.02
N ARG A 88 -1.49 -15.30 3.96
CA ARG A 88 -1.31 -14.39 5.10
C ARG A 88 -0.99 -12.95 4.71
N ARG A 89 -0.14 -12.72 3.71
CA ARG A 89 0.31 -11.36 3.34
C ARG A 89 -0.68 -10.68 2.41
N ARG A 90 -1.30 -11.43 1.50
CA ARG A 90 -2.42 -10.93 0.69
C ARG A 90 -3.61 -10.60 1.59
N TRP A 91 -3.89 -11.46 2.56
CA TRP A 91 -4.92 -11.22 3.56
C TRP A 91 -4.63 -9.99 4.42
N VAL A 92 -3.36 -9.62 4.67
CA VAL A 92 -3.06 -8.35 5.35
C VAL A 92 -3.56 -7.16 4.53
N ILE A 93 -3.32 -7.13 3.21
CA ILE A 93 -3.81 -6.06 2.32
C ILE A 93 -5.34 -6.11 2.22
N GLU A 94 -5.92 -7.28 1.96
CA GLU A 94 -7.37 -7.45 1.85
C GLU A 94 -8.09 -7.10 3.16
N ARG A 95 -7.50 -7.45 4.30
CA ARG A 95 -7.97 -7.04 5.62
C ARG A 95 -7.80 -5.53 5.80
N THR A 96 -6.71 -4.88 5.39
CA THR A 96 -6.61 -3.42 5.44
C THR A 96 -7.73 -2.76 4.63
N LEU A 97 -8.08 -3.32 3.48
CA LEU A 97 -9.20 -2.85 2.65
C LEU A 97 -10.56 -3.14 3.28
N SER A 98 -10.71 -4.27 3.99
CA SER A 98 -12.00 -4.75 4.53
C SER A 98 -12.29 -4.28 5.97
N ALA A 99 -11.26 -4.16 6.81
CA ALA A 99 -11.41 -4.07 8.27
C ALA A 99 -11.74 -2.67 8.79
N ASP A 100 -11.69 -1.66 7.94
CA ASP A 100 -11.92 -0.29 8.36
C ASP A 100 -12.55 0.56 7.27
N ARG A 101 -13.72 0.12 6.79
CA ARG A 101 -14.69 0.96 6.05
C ARG A 101 -14.04 1.89 5.03
N LEU A 102 -12.99 1.43 4.35
CA LEU A 102 -12.46 2.12 3.20
C LEU A 102 -13.60 1.96 2.18
N PRO A 103 -14.36 3.02 1.88
CA PRO A 103 -15.58 2.85 1.13
C PRO A 103 -15.21 2.12 -0.17
N PRO A 104 -15.88 0.99 -0.50
CA PRO A 104 -15.65 0.35 -1.78
C PRO A 104 -15.80 1.43 -2.85
N PRO A 105 -14.97 1.44 -3.89
CA PRO A 105 -15.11 2.44 -4.95
C PRO A 105 -16.57 2.40 -5.41
N GLN A 106 -17.30 3.49 -5.18
CA GLN A 106 -18.63 3.68 -5.70
C GLN A 106 -18.52 4.67 -6.85
N PRO A 107 -18.25 4.21 -8.09
CA PRO A 107 -18.22 5.08 -9.27
C PRO A 107 -19.50 5.92 -9.42
N ARG A 108 -20.59 5.50 -8.76
CA ARG A 108 -21.92 6.08 -8.86
C ARG A 108 -22.07 7.41 -8.12
N TYR A 109 -21.27 7.71 -7.09
CA TYR A 109 -21.44 8.91 -6.25
C TYR A 109 -20.23 9.84 -6.25
N GLU A 110 -19.00 9.32 -6.26
CA GLU A 110 -17.78 10.13 -6.33
C GLU A 110 -17.23 10.17 -7.76
N ARG A 111 -17.68 11.15 -8.56
CA ARG A 111 -17.14 11.39 -9.92
C ARG A 111 -15.71 11.95 -9.93
N HIS A 112 -15.30 12.63 -8.86
CA HIS A 112 -14.00 13.30 -8.81
C HIS A 112 -12.96 12.49 -8.03
N PRO A 113 -11.81 12.13 -8.63
CA PRO A 113 -10.80 11.28 -8.00
C PRO A 113 -10.20 11.91 -6.74
N SER A 114 -10.15 13.24 -6.64
CA SER A 114 -9.66 13.93 -5.45
C SER A 114 -10.52 13.69 -4.21
N HIS A 115 -11.85 13.67 -4.35
CA HIS A 115 -12.74 13.39 -3.21
C HIS A 115 -12.54 11.95 -2.74
N TYR A 116 -12.42 11.03 -3.69
CA TYR A 116 -12.13 9.64 -3.39
C TYR A 116 -10.80 9.49 -2.62
N LEU A 117 -9.75 10.21 -3.02
CA LEU A 117 -8.46 10.20 -2.31
C LEU A 117 -8.58 10.71 -0.86
N VAL A 118 -9.36 11.78 -0.63
CA VAL A 118 -9.58 12.34 0.71
C VAL A 118 -10.30 11.34 1.60
N PHE A 119 -11.37 10.69 1.12
CA PHE A 119 -12.05 9.64 1.87
C PHE A 119 -11.15 8.45 2.16
N LEU A 120 -10.28 8.09 1.20
CA LEU A 120 -9.30 7.03 1.36
C LEU A 120 -8.30 7.34 2.49
N GLY A 121 -7.81 8.59 2.52
CA GLY A 121 -6.93 9.08 3.57
C GLY A 121 -7.61 9.13 4.94
N LEU A 122 -8.87 9.58 5.01
CA LEU A 122 -9.67 9.62 6.24
C LEU A 122 -9.88 8.22 6.82
N ALA A 123 -10.25 7.26 5.99
CA ALA A 123 -10.42 5.88 6.41
C ALA A 123 -9.09 5.26 6.88
N ALA A 124 -7.98 5.52 6.19
CA ALA A 124 -6.65 5.11 6.64
C ALA A 124 -6.29 5.71 8.02
N ALA A 125 -6.61 6.98 8.26
CA ALA A 125 -6.41 7.62 9.57
C ALA A 125 -7.26 6.97 10.67
N LEU A 126 -8.52 6.63 10.36
CA LEU A 126 -9.40 5.90 11.29
C LEU A 126 -8.88 4.49 11.60
N CYS A 127 -8.29 3.78 10.62
CA CYS A 127 -7.59 2.52 10.87
C CYS A 127 -6.49 2.69 11.92
N CYS A 128 -5.64 3.68 11.69
CA CYS A 128 -4.50 3.98 12.56
C CYS A 128 -4.98 4.29 13.98
N TYR A 129 -6.03 5.12 14.11
CA TYR A 129 -6.61 5.49 15.40
C TYR A 129 -7.19 4.29 16.15
N LYS A 130 -8.00 3.45 15.51
CA LYS A 130 -8.56 2.26 16.15
C LYS A 130 -7.48 1.27 16.58
N ARG A 131 -6.42 1.13 15.77
CA ARG A 131 -5.28 0.29 16.14
C ARG A 131 -4.53 0.87 17.34
N LEU A 132 -4.33 2.19 17.37
CA LEU A 132 -3.73 2.85 18.53
C LEU A 132 -4.52 2.58 19.80
N LEU A 133 -5.85 2.76 19.76
CA LEU A 133 -6.72 2.47 20.89
C LEU A 133 -6.53 1.04 21.42
N ARG A 134 -6.52 0.03 20.52
CA ARG A 134 -6.29 -1.38 20.89
C ARG A 134 -4.90 -1.67 21.49
N LEU A 135 -3.91 -0.83 21.22
CA LEU A 135 -2.56 -0.99 21.77
C LEU A 135 -2.42 -0.31 23.13
N THR A 136 -3.24 0.71 23.40
CA THR A 136 -3.24 1.49 24.64
C THR A 136 -4.21 0.96 25.71
N THR A 137 -5.23 0.19 25.30
CA THR A 137 -6.16 -0.54 26.19
C THR A 137 -5.66 -1.95 26.46
#